data_AF-A0AB35IJ03-F1
#
_entry.id   AF-A0AB35IJ03-F1
#
_cell.length_a   1.000
_cell.length_b   1.000
_cell.length_c   1.000
_cell.angle_alpha   90.00
_cell.angle_beta   90.00
_cell.angle_gamma   90.00
#
_symmetry.space_group_name_H-M   'P 1'
#
loop_
_entity.id
_entity.type
_entity.pdbx_description
1 polymer ?
#
loop_
_entity_poly.entity_id
_entity_poly.type
_entity_poly.pdbx_seq_one_letter_code
_entity_poly.pdbx_strand_id
1 'polypeptide(L)'
;MEVYIELTYLTNYLIILVALEMMAILISKEMSYLMVIKHSFYLSGVILLLYLDSYSWLIILIWAVVFLCLYQRQIFLYYPIFIFVYFSLLLFASSIIPEAFIYNGILISPVNVSSIGLFIVSLLVVLMQIMFIVYLKRKIRIDDYLYVMKLDYQQHSYTIKGFLDSGNEVYYEGFPLILINQKIIDEYEVIDVLELNDLREDIIEIIKVDQVIINNQRLQDIYVGVIAGIQYDCLLNKSLMGGIL
;
A
#
# COMPACT_ATOMS: atom_id res chain seq x y z
N MET A 1 1.90 -12.89 -41.49
CA MET A 1 2.65 -13.19 -40.25
C MET A 1 1.85 -14.22 -39.50
N GLU A 2 2.44 -15.37 -39.17
CA GLU A 2 1.78 -16.30 -38.25
C GLU A 2 1.79 -15.69 -36.84
N VAL A 3 0.67 -15.80 -36.13
CA VAL A 3 0.49 -15.27 -34.79
C VAL A 3 -0.20 -16.34 -33.96
N TYR A 4 0.40 -16.73 -32.84
CA TYR A 4 -0.28 -17.58 -31.86
C TYR A 4 -1.15 -16.71 -30.96
N ILE A 5 -2.45 -16.98 -30.97
CA ILE A 5 -3.42 -16.29 -30.13
C ILE A 5 -3.12 -16.57 -28.66
N GLU A 6 -2.68 -17.79 -28.31
CA GLU A 6 -2.33 -18.13 -26.92
C GLU A 6 -1.13 -17.32 -26.42
N LEU A 7 -0.10 -17.15 -27.26
CA LEU A 7 1.07 -16.35 -26.92
C LEU A 7 0.71 -14.86 -26.76
N THR A 8 -0.15 -14.36 -27.66
CA THR A 8 -0.67 -12.98 -27.59
C THR A 8 -1.49 -12.78 -26.31
N TYR A 9 -2.30 -13.75 -25.92
CA TYR A 9 -3.05 -13.70 -24.66
C TYR A 9 -2.12 -13.68 -23.45
N LEU A 10 -1.17 -14.60 -23.38
CA LEU A 10 -0.26 -14.72 -22.25
C LEU A 10 0.58 -13.46 -22.06
N THR A 11 1.16 -12.94 -23.15
CA THR A 11 1.99 -11.72 -23.10
C THR A 11 1.20 -10.51 -22.63
N ASN A 12 0.00 -10.29 -23.17
CA ASN A 12 -0.85 -9.16 -22.74
C ASN A 12 -1.37 -9.34 -21.31
N TYR A 13 -1.71 -10.56 -20.90
CA TYR A 13 -2.06 -10.84 -19.50
C TYR A 13 -0.91 -10.47 -18.55
N LEU A 14 0.34 -10.83 -18.88
CA LEU A 14 1.51 -10.49 -18.05
C LEU A 14 1.76 -8.98 -18.01
N ILE A 15 1.57 -8.26 -19.13
CA ILE A 15 1.69 -6.80 -19.16
C ILE A 15 0.61 -6.15 -18.26
N ILE A 16 -0.64 -6.62 -18.35
CA ILE A 16 -1.74 -6.12 -17.51
C ILE A 16 -1.46 -6.41 -16.02
N LEU A 17 -0.96 -7.60 -15.70
CA LEU A 17 -0.59 -8.00 -14.35
C LEU A 17 0.44 -7.03 -13.76
N VAL A 18 1.54 -6.82 -14.47
CA VAL A 18 2.60 -5.90 -14.05
C VAL A 18 2.09 -4.45 -13.98
N ALA A 19 1.20 -4.04 -14.88
CA ALA A 19 0.60 -2.71 -14.85
C ALA A 19 -0.25 -2.48 -13.59
N LEU A 20 -1.06 -3.47 -13.18
CA LEU A 20 -1.83 -3.40 -11.95
C LEU A 20 -0.95 -3.40 -10.71
N GLU A 21 0.12 -4.18 -10.68
CA GLU A 21 1.08 -4.20 -9.58
C GLU A 21 1.79 -2.86 -9.41
N MET A 22 2.28 -2.29 -10.52
CA MET A 22 2.88 -0.95 -10.50
C MET A 22 1.90 0.13 -10.07
N MET A 23 0.66 0.09 -10.57
CA MET A 23 -0.39 1.00 -10.12
C MET A 23 -0.62 0.86 -8.61
N ALA A 24 -0.67 -0.37 -8.08
CA ALA A 24 -0.82 -0.63 -6.66
C ALA A 24 0.31 0.02 -5.85
N ILE A 25 1.56 -0.19 -6.27
CA ILE A 25 2.75 0.32 -5.60
C ILE A 25 2.78 1.85 -5.65
N LEU A 26 2.57 2.45 -6.83
CA LEU A 26 2.62 3.90 -7.04
C LEU A 26 1.59 4.64 -6.19
N ILE A 27 0.40 4.07 -6.04
CA ILE A 27 -0.71 4.71 -5.32
C ILE A 27 -0.79 4.21 -3.86
N SER A 28 0.13 3.33 -3.46
CA SER A 28 0.09 2.63 -2.17
C SER A 28 -1.27 1.96 -1.90
N LYS A 29 -1.94 1.45 -2.94
CA LYS A 29 -3.26 0.83 -2.82
C LYS A 29 -3.13 -0.58 -2.25
N GLU A 30 -3.96 -0.86 -1.25
CA GLU A 30 -4.14 -2.21 -0.72
C GLU A 30 -4.82 -3.11 -1.75
N MET A 31 -4.06 -4.04 -2.30
CA MET A 31 -4.58 -5.14 -3.11
C MET A 31 -3.87 -6.43 -2.72
N SER A 32 -4.65 -7.46 -2.40
CA SER A 32 -4.08 -8.79 -2.18
C SER A 32 -3.59 -9.38 -3.51
N TYR A 33 -2.61 -10.27 -3.45
CA TYR A 33 -2.07 -10.92 -4.65
C TYR A 33 -3.17 -11.62 -5.49
N LEU A 34 -4.12 -12.30 -4.83
CA LEU A 34 -5.26 -12.93 -5.49
C LEU A 34 -6.18 -11.92 -6.18
N MET A 35 -6.38 -10.75 -5.58
CA MET A 35 -7.19 -9.68 -6.17
C MET A 35 -6.56 -9.14 -7.44
N VAL A 36 -5.24 -8.92 -7.44
CA VAL A 36 -4.49 -8.48 -8.62
C VAL A 36 -4.60 -9.49 -9.76
N ILE A 37 -4.46 -10.79 -9.48
CA ILE A 37 -4.65 -11.86 -10.48
C ILE A 37 -6.07 -11.83 -11.06
N LYS A 38 -7.11 -11.78 -10.21
CA LYS A 38 -8.51 -11.73 -10.67
C LYS A 38 -8.79 -10.51 -11.53
N HIS A 39 -8.30 -9.35 -11.12
CA HIS A 39 -8.48 -8.11 -11.86
C HIS A 39 -7.73 -8.15 -13.21
N SER A 40 -6.52 -8.70 -13.23
CA SER A 40 -5.76 -8.91 -14.47
C SER A 40 -6.55 -9.78 -15.44
N PHE A 41 -7.15 -10.86 -14.95
CA PHE A 41 -7.98 -11.74 -15.76
C PHE A 41 -9.19 -11.00 -16.38
N TYR A 42 -9.92 -10.19 -15.60
CA TYR A 42 -11.03 -9.39 -16.15
C TYR A 42 -10.58 -8.39 -17.20
N LEU A 43 -9.45 -7.72 -16.98
CA LEU A 43 -8.91 -6.74 -17.91
C LEU A 43 -8.38 -7.38 -19.19
N SER A 44 -7.86 -8.61 -19.13
CA SER A 44 -7.42 -9.39 -20.30
C SER A 44 -8.53 -9.78 -21.26
N GLY A 45 -9.81 -9.62 -20.87
CA GLY A 45 -10.96 -9.83 -21.75
C GLY A 45 -10.94 -8.94 -23.01
N VAL A 46 -10.19 -7.84 -22.99
CA VAL A 46 -9.98 -6.98 -24.18
C VAL A 46 -9.30 -7.69 -25.33
N ILE A 47 -8.70 -8.88 -25.15
CA ILE A 47 -8.12 -9.60 -26.29
C ILE A 47 -9.14 -9.95 -27.37
N LEU A 48 -10.43 -10.01 -27.02
CA LEU A 48 -11.51 -10.20 -27.99
C LEU A 48 -11.59 -9.06 -29.02
N LEU A 49 -10.99 -7.91 -28.74
CA LEU A 49 -10.85 -6.80 -29.69
C LEU A 49 -9.97 -7.12 -30.89
N LEU A 50 -9.16 -8.19 -30.84
CA LEU A 50 -8.43 -8.67 -32.02
C LEU A 50 -9.38 -9.07 -33.17
N TYR A 51 -10.62 -9.46 -32.85
CA TYR A 51 -11.61 -9.87 -33.84
C TYR A 51 -12.51 -8.72 -34.32
N LEU A 52 -12.34 -7.52 -33.75
CA LEU A 52 -13.14 -6.35 -34.08
C LEU A 52 -12.27 -5.30 -34.78
N ASP A 53 -12.54 -5.07 -36.05
CA ASP A 53 -11.73 -4.19 -36.91
C ASP A 53 -12.13 -2.70 -36.78
N SER A 54 -12.76 -2.33 -35.67
CA SER A 54 -13.53 -1.08 -35.59
C SER A 54 -12.71 0.12 -35.10
N TYR A 55 -12.35 0.15 -33.81
CA TYR A 55 -11.90 1.38 -33.16
C TYR A 55 -10.79 1.09 -32.15
N SER A 56 -9.59 1.59 -32.43
CA SER A 56 -8.40 1.42 -31.58
C SER A 56 -8.56 2.04 -30.18
N TRP A 57 -9.41 3.06 -30.03
CA TRP A 57 -9.70 3.71 -28.74
C TRP A 57 -10.71 2.94 -27.88
N LEU A 58 -11.36 1.91 -28.42
CA LEU A 58 -12.42 1.18 -27.71
C LEU A 58 -11.89 0.41 -26.49
N ILE A 59 -10.62 0.01 -26.50
CA ILE A 59 -9.94 -0.59 -25.33
C ILE A 59 -9.99 0.31 -24.10
N ILE A 60 -9.84 1.63 -24.30
CA ILE A 60 -9.88 2.64 -23.25
C ILE A 60 -11.27 2.63 -22.61
N LEU A 61 -12.34 2.68 -23.40
CA LEU A 61 -13.71 2.63 -22.88
C LEU A 61 -14.02 1.33 -22.13
N ILE A 62 -13.65 0.18 -22.68
CA ILE A 62 -13.91 -1.11 -22.01
C ILE A 62 -13.25 -1.12 -20.64
N TRP A 63 -11.98 -0.71 -20.56
CA TRP A 63 -11.31 -0.65 -19.28
C TRP A 63 -11.88 0.41 -18.35
N ALA A 64 -12.36 1.55 -18.85
CA ALA A 64 -13.04 2.53 -18.01
C ALA A 64 -14.28 1.91 -17.34
N VAL A 65 -15.07 1.12 -18.09
CA VAL A 65 -16.24 0.40 -17.56
C VAL A 65 -15.82 -0.66 -16.54
N VAL A 66 -14.79 -1.46 -16.84
CA VAL A 66 -14.28 -2.48 -15.89
C VAL A 66 -13.77 -1.81 -14.61
N PHE A 67 -13.01 -0.72 -14.71
CA PHE A 67 -12.52 0.02 -13.54
C PHE A 67 -13.65 0.67 -12.74
N LEU A 68 -14.72 1.13 -13.40
CA LEU A 68 -15.90 1.64 -12.74
C LEU A 68 -16.57 0.56 -11.88
N CYS A 69 -16.68 -0.66 -12.41
CA CYS A 69 -17.21 -1.80 -11.67
C CYS A 69 -16.30 -2.22 -10.50
N LEU A 70 -14.98 -2.22 -10.68
CA LEU A 70 -14.02 -2.71 -9.68
C LEU A 70 -13.72 -1.69 -8.57
N TYR A 71 -13.64 -0.40 -8.90
CA TYR A 71 -13.10 0.64 -8.00
C TYR A 71 -14.04 1.82 -7.74
N GLN A 72 -15.20 1.84 -8.40
CA GLN A 72 -16.32 2.77 -8.17
C GLN A 72 -15.87 4.24 -7.98
N ARG A 73 -15.81 4.72 -6.73
CA ARG A 73 -15.54 6.14 -6.38
C ARG A 73 -14.10 6.58 -6.67
N GLN A 74 -13.14 5.66 -6.73
CA GLN A 74 -11.72 5.97 -6.86
C GLN A 74 -11.20 5.83 -8.31
N ILE A 75 -12.10 5.69 -9.28
CA ILE A 75 -11.75 5.52 -10.70
C ILE A 75 -10.85 6.65 -11.21
N PHE A 76 -11.12 7.89 -10.83
CA PHE A 76 -10.39 9.08 -11.31
C PHE A 76 -8.89 9.04 -10.97
N LEU A 77 -8.49 8.31 -9.93
CA LEU A 77 -7.09 8.15 -9.57
C LEU A 77 -6.49 6.90 -10.22
N TYR A 78 -7.18 5.77 -10.12
CA TYR A 78 -6.60 4.47 -10.50
C TYR A 78 -6.56 4.26 -12.00
N TYR A 79 -7.62 4.67 -12.69
CA TYR A 79 -7.75 4.40 -14.11
C TYR A 79 -6.72 5.17 -14.96
N PRO A 80 -6.51 6.49 -14.78
CA PRO A 80 -5.48 7.21 -15.54
C PRO A 80 -4.07 6.68 -15.29
N ILE A 81 -3.75 6.32 -14.04
CA ILE A 81 -2.44 5.76 -13.69
C ILE A 81 -2.26 4.38 -14.32
N PHE A 82 -3.28 3.51 -14.26
CA PHE A 82 -3.25 2.22 -14.94
C PHE A 82 -3.01 2.37 -16.44
N ILE A 83 -3.77 3.24 -17.12
CA ILE A 83 -3.63 3.48 -18.55
C ILE A 83 -2.22 3.96 -18.90
N PHE A 84 -1.71 4.93 -18.15
CA PHE A 84 -0.35 5.46 -18.34
C PHE A 84 0.71 4.36 -18.20
N VAL A 85 0.63 3.57 -17.12
CA VAL A 85 1.57 2.47 -16.85
C VAL A 85 1.46 1.39 -17.92
N TYR A 86 0.24 0.98 -18.28
CA TYR A 86 -0.01 -0.06 -19.27
C TYR A 86 0.59 0.31 -20.63
N PHE A 87 0.26 1.49 -21.17
CA PHE A 87 0.79 1.89 -22.48
C PHE A 87 2.30 2.11 -22.45
N SER A 88 2.87 2.54 -21.32
CA SER A 88 4.33 2.62 -21.16
C SER A 88 4.99 1.24 -21.25
N LEU A 89 4.44 0.24 -20.57
CA LEU A 89 4.91 -1.15 -20.67
C LEU A 89 4.71 -1.75 -22.05
N LEU A 90 3.58 -1.44 -22.69
CA LEU A 90 3.24 -1.93 -24.02
C LEU A 90 4.25 -1.43 -25.06
N LEU A 91 4.55 -0.13 -25.03
CA LEU A 91 5.56 0.49 -25.90
C LEU A 91 6.96 -0.06 -25.61
N PHE A 92 7.30 -0.24 -24.33
CA PHE A 92 8.57 -0.84 -23.94
C PHE A 92 8.72 -2.28 -24.48
N ALA A 93 7.70 -3.13 -24.31
CA ALA A 93 7.72 -4.50 -24.82
C ALA A 93 7.79 -4.53 -26.36
N SER A 94 7.02 -3.66 -27.04
CA SER A 94 7.09 -3.48 -28.49
C SER A 94 8.47 -3.06 -28.99
N SER A 95 9.22 -2.25 -28.22
CA SER A 95 10.56 -1.79 -28.61
C SER A 95 11.64 -2.87 -28.47
N ILE A 96 11.39 -3.87 -27.62
CA ILE A 96 12.35 -4.95 -27.33
C ILE A 96 12.11 -6.17 -28.20
N ILE A 97 10.85 -6.50 -28.47
CA ILE A 97 10.46 -7.68 -29.24
C ILE A 97 10.52 -7.32 -30.73
N PRO A 98 11.45 -7.90 -31.51
CA PRO A 98 11.53 -7.60 -32.94
C PRO A 98 10.24 -7.99 -33.65
N GLU A 99 9.81 -7.18 -34.61
CA GLU A 99 8.60 -7.39 -35.42
C GLU A 99 7.28 -7.44 -34.63
N ALA A 100 7.30 -7.21 -33.32
CA ALA A 100 6.07 -7.01 -32.57
C ALA A 100 5.44 -5.66 -32.91
N PHE A 101 4.12 -5.64 -33.01
CA PHE A 101 3.38 -4.42 -33.27
C PHE A 101 2.16 -4.33 -32.37
N ILE A 102 1.65 -3.11 -32.20
CA ILE A 102 0.48 -2.84 -31.38
C ILE A 102 -0.73 -2.72 -32.29
N TYR A 103 -1.77 -3.52 -32.03
CA TYR A 103 -3.04 -3.48 -32.75
C TYR A 103 -4.18 -3.35 -31.75
N ASN A 104 -5.02 -2.32 -31.91
CA ASN A 104 -6.11 -1.99 -30.97
C ASN A 104 -5.68 -1.90 -29.49
N GLY A 105 -4.44 -1.47 -29.24
CA GLY A 105 -3.87 -1.38 -27.89
C GLY A 105 -3.38 -2.73 -27.32
N ILE A 106 -3.32 -3.78 -28.13
CA ILE A 106 -2.85 -5.12 -27.77
C ILE A 106 -1.51 -5.37 -28.46
N LEU A 107 -0.53 -5.91 -27.73
CA LEU A 107 0.75 -6.29 -28.31
C LEU A 107 0.59 -7.60 -29.07
N ILE A 108 0.85 -7.59 -30.37
CA ILE A 108 0.91 -8.79 -31.20
C ILE A 108 2.37 -9.19 -31.37
N SER A 109 2.69 -10.39 -30.90
CA SER A 109 4.03 -10.96 -31.03
C SER A 109 4.08 -11.93 -32.21
N PRO A 110 5.10 -11.85 -33.09
CA PRO A 110 5.33 -12.83 -34.16
C PRO A 110 5.69 -14.20 -33.59
N VAL A 111 5.65 -15.25 -34.43
CA VAL A 111 6.08 -16.60 -34.04
C VAL A 111 7.62 -16.71 -34.00
N ASN A 112 8.31 -16.04 -34.92
CA ASN A 112 9.77 -16.06 -35.02
C ASN A 112 10.42 -15.02 -34.09
N VAL A 113 9.97 -14.92 -32.85
CA VAL A 113 10.55 -13.97 -31.91
C VAL A 113 12.00 -14.35 -31.60
N SER A 114 12.89 -13.37 -31.59
CA SER A 114 14.22 -13.58 -31.02
C SER A 114 14.08 -13.99 -29.54
N SER A 115 14.71 -15.09 -29.16
CA SER A 115 14.67 -15.61 -27.78
C SER A 115 15.13 -14.59 -26.74
N ILE A 116 15.96 -13.62 -27.16
CA ILE A 116 16.49 -12.53 -26.32
C ILE A 116 15.39 -11.53 -25.93
N GLY A 117 14.51 -11.13 -26.84
CA GLY A 117 13.46 -10.14 -26.53
C GLY A 117 12.48 -10.68 -25.50
N LEU A 118 12.04 -11.93 -25.68
CA LEU A 118 11.18 -12.62 -24.70
C LEU A 118 11.88 -12.85 -23.35
N PHE A 119 13.17 -13.16 -23.37
CA PHE A 119 13.96 -13.29 -22.15
C PHE A 119 13.99 -11.97 -21.35
N ILE A 120 14.20 -10.83 -21.99
CA ILE A 120 14.23 -9.53 -21.30
C ILE A 120 12.86 -9.18 -20.71
N VAL A 121 11.78 -9.37 -21.49
CA VAL A 121 10.42 -9.09 -21.01
C VAL A 121 10.05 -10.02 -19.85
N SER A 122 10.36 -11.31 -19.93
CA SER A 122 10.10 -12.26 -18.84
C SER A 122 10.91 -11.95 -17.58
N LEU A 123 12.18 -11.54 -17.71
CA LEU A 123 12.99 -11.10 -16.58
C LEU A 123 12.37 -9.89 -15.87
N LEU A 124 11.89 -8.90 -16.64
CA LEU A 124 11.22 -7.73 -16.08
C LEU A 124 9.95 -8.11 -15.32
N VAL A 125 9.14 -9.01 -15.88
CA VAL A 125 7.95 -9.54 -15.18
C VAL A 125 8.35 -10.18 -13.86
N VAL A 126 9.37 -11.05 -13.83
CA VAL A 126 9.84 -11.69 -12.59
C VAL A 126 10.31 -10.67 -11.54
N LEU A 127 11.09 -9.66 -11.96
CA LEU A 127 11.54 -8.60 -11.05
C LEU A 127 10.36 -7.83 -10.45
N MET A 128 9.35 -7.55 -11.26
CA MET A 128 8.13 -6.88 -10.82
C MET A 128 7.34 -7.71 -9.81
N GLN A 129 7.21 -9.03 -10.03
CA GLN A 129 6.60 -9.96 -9.08
C GLN A 129 7.33 -9.95 -7.73
N ILE A 130 8.66 -10.00 -7.75
CA ILE A 130 9.48 -9.96 -6.53
C ILE A 130 9.24 -8.64 -5.78
N MET A 131 9.28 -7.50 -6.49
CA MET A 131 9.05 -6.19 -5.89
C MET A 131 7.65 -6.09 -5.26
N PHE A 132 6.62 -6.61 -5.93
CA PHE A 132 5.26 -6.61 -5.41
C PHE A 132 5.12 -7.48 -4.15
N ILE A 133 5.76 -8.66 -4.11
CA ILE A 133 5.80 -9.50 -2.91
C ILE A 133 6.51 -8.79 -1.74
N VAL A 134 7.62 -8.10 -1.99
CA VAL A 134 8.33 -7.31 -0.97
C VAL A 134 7.46 -6.16 -0.46
N TYR A 135 6.73 -5.48 -1.36
CA TYR A 135 5.77 -4.43 -1.00
C TYR A 135 4.69 -4.96 -0.05
N LEU A 136 4.09 -6.11 -0.38
CA LEU A 136 3.09 -6.76 0.49
C LEU A 136 3.67 -7.13 1.86
N LYS A 137 4.89 -7.71 1.89
CA LYS A 137 5.56 -8.09 3.16
C LYS A 137 5.91 -6.89 4.03
N ARG A 138 6.34 -5.77 3.45
CA ARG A 138 6.65 -4.54 4.20
C ARG A 138 5.41 -4.05 4.97
N LYS A 139 4.23 -4.14 4.37
CA LYS A 139 2.99 -3.69 5.00
C LYS A 139 2.53 -4.61 6.13
N ILE A 140 2.63 -5.93 5.95
CA ILE A 140 2.37 -6.90 7.04
C ILE A 140 3.27 -6.60 8.26
N ARG A 141 4.54 -6.26 8.02
CA ARG A 141 5.46 -5.90 9.12
C ARG A 141 5.02 -4.64 9.87
N ILE A 142 4.31 -3.69 9.25
CA ILE A 142 3.77 -2.52 9.96
C ILE A 142 2.63 -2.93 10.91
N ASP A 143 1.77 -3.87 10.48
CA ASP A 143 0.71 -4.41 11.33
C ASP A 143 1.26 -5.19 12.53
N ASP A 144 2.41 -5.86 12.38
CA ASP A 144 3.11 -6.53 13.48
C ASP A 144 3.57 -5.55 14.59
N TYR A 145 3.71 -4.25 14.27
CA TYR A 145 4.06 -3.20 15.23
C TYR A 145 2.82 -2.49 15.82
N LEU A 146 1.60 -2.89 15.43
CA LEU A 146 0.37 -2.34 16.02
C LEU A 146 -0.09 -3.23 17.18
N TYR A 147 -0.04 -2.68 18.39
CA TYR A 147 -0.49 -3.36 19.60
C TYR A 147 -1.81 -2.77 20.08
N VAL A 148 -2.73 -3.64 20.51
CA VAL A 148 -3.96 -3.20 21.16
C VAL A 148 -3.63 -2.81 22.61
N MET A 149 -3.96 -1.57 22.95
CA MET A 149 -3.83 -1.01 24.29
C MET A 149 -5.22 -0.76 24.87
N LYS A 150 -5.38 -1.01 26.18
CA LYS A 150 -6.47 -0.44 26.97
C LYS A 150 -5.94 0.60 27.93
N LEU A 151 -6.55 1.77 27.93
CA LEU A 151 -6.20 2.90 28.78
C LEU A 151 -7.39 3.24 29.67
N ASP A 152 -7.21 3.19 30.98
CA ASP A 152 -8.22 3.53 31.97
C ASP A 152 -7.87 4.91 32.57
N TYR A 153 -8.77 5.88 32.38
CA TYR A 153 -8.62 7.26 32.86
C TYR A 153 -9.96 7.79 33.37
N GLN A 154 -10.00 8.29 34.61
CA GLN A 154 -11.19 8.93 35.20
C GLN A 154 -12.48 8.11 35.00
N GLN A 155 -12.44 6.83 35.36
CA GLN A 155 -13.54 5.84 35.21
C GLN A 155 -13.95 5.47 33.78
N HIS A 156 -13.26 5.99 32.76
CA HIS A 156 -13.46 5.63 31.35
C HIS A 156 -12.36 4.68 30.90
N SER A 157 -12.72 3.67 30.08
CA SER A 157 -11.78 2.72 29.50
C SER A 157 -11.78 2.86 27.98
N TYR A 158 -10.63 3.19 27.42
CA TYR A 158 -10.40 3.42 26.00
C TYR A 158 -9.62 2.25 25.42
N THR A 159 -10.12 1.65 24.34
CA THR A 159 -9.37 0.62 23.60
C THR A 159 -8.81 1.24 22.32
N ILE A 160 -7.49 1.33 22.24
CA ILE A 160 -6.78 2.07 21.19
C ILE A 160 -5.70 1.20 20.55
N LYS A 161 -5.27 1.54 19.33
CA LYS A 161 -4.16 0.84 18.66
C LYS A 161 -2.88 1.68 18.73
N GLY A 162 -1.93 1.22 19.53
CA GLY A 162 -0.61 1.84 19.65
C GLY A 162 0.36 1.30 18.61
N PHE A 163 1.01 2.17 17.85
CA PHE A 163 2.12 1.80 16.98
C PHE A 163 3.43 1.79 17.77
N LEU A 164 4.18 0.70 17.71
CA LEU A 164 5.51 0.60 18.31
C LEU A 164 6.51 1.41 17.48
N ASP A 165 6.77 2.63 17.94
CA ASP A 165 7.77 3.49 17.33
C ASP A 165 9.13 3.23 17.99
N SER A 166 10.05 2.61 17.24
CA SER A 166 11.42 2.40 17.71
C SER A 166 12.20 3.70 17.92
N GLY A 167 11.72 4.83 17.37
CA GLY A 167 12.30 6.15 17.56
C GLY A 167 11.66 6.97 18.69
N ASN A 168 10.59 6.49 19.34
CA ASN A 168 10.02 7.16 20.50
C ASN A 168 10.90 6.93 21.74
N GLU A 169 11.88 7.81 21.92
CA GLU A 169 12.75 7.90 23.10
C GLU A 169 12.35 9.06 24.02
N VAL A 170 11.07 9.44 24.05
CA VAL A 170 10.60 10.52 24.92
C VAL A 170 10.45 10.01 26.36
N TYR A 171 11.07 10.73 27.29
CA TYR A 171 11.01 10.48 28.73
C TYR A 171 10.55 11.73 29.47
N TYR A 172 9.77 11.54 30.53
CA TYR A 172 9.40 12.57 31.50
C TYR A 172 9.86 12.13 32.88
N GLU A 173 10.67 12.96 33.55
CA GLU A 173 11.30 12.65 34.84
C GLU A 173 12.02 11.28 34.87
N GLY A 174 12.59 10.86 33.74
CA GLY A 174 13.26 9.56 33.60
C GLY A 174 12.32 8.37 33.38
N PHE A 175 11.00 8.59 33.34
CA PHE A 175 10.01 7.59 32.98
C PHE A 175 9.68 7.66 31.48
N PRO A 176 9.66 6.53 30.77
CA PRO A 176 9.30 6.53 29.35
C PRO A 176 7.84 6.91 29.14
N LEU A 177 7.58 7.75 28.15
CA LEU A 177 6.24 8.21 27.82
C LEU A 177 5.63 7.46 26.65
N ILE A 178 4.37 7.07 26.83
CA ILE A 178 3.47 6.73 25.73
C ILE A 178 2.89 8.04 25.20
N LEU A 179 2.88 8.24 23.88
CA LEU A 179 2.24 9.41 23.27
C LEU A 179 0.87 9.04 22.75
N ILE A 180 -0.15 9.83 23.06
CA ILE A 180 -1.54 9.61 22.64
C ILE A 180 -2.02 10.79 21.83
N ASN A 181 -2.81 10.49 20.80
CA ASN A 181 -3.42 11.52 19.97
C ASN A 181 -4.48 12.25 20.80
N GLN A 182 -4.42 13.58 20.81
CA GLN A 182 -5.40 14.41 21.52
C GLN A 182 -6.86 14.07 21.19
N LYS A 183 -7.13 13.55 19.98
CA LYS A 183 -8.48 13.15 19.55
C LYS A 183 -9.06 11.93 20.28
N ILE A 184 -8.26 11.22 21.08
CA ILE A 184 -8.66 9.99 21.78
C ILE A 184 -9.36 10.32 23.10
N ILE A 185 -8.91 11.37 23.79
CA ILE A 185 -9.38 11.76 25.12
C ILE A 185 -9.90 13.19 25.01
N ASP A 186 -11.21 13.35 25.14
CA ASP A 186 -11.87 14.65 24.95
C ASP A 186 -11.57 15.63 26.10
N GLU A 187 -11.63 15.16 27.35
CA GLU A 187 -11.36 15.96 28.55
C GLU A 187 -10.29 15.29 29.40
N TYR A 188 -9.22 16.03 29.71
CA TYR A 188 -8.12 15.56 30.55
C TYR A 188 -7.50 16.70 31.36
N GLU A 189 -6.93 16.33 32.51
CA GLU A 189 -6.21 17.24 33.40
C GLU A 189 -4.71 17.18 33.12
N VAL A 190 -4.15 18.31 32.71
CA VAL A 190 -2.72 18.48 32.41
C VAL A 190 -1.94 18.70 33.71
N ILE A 191 -0.91 17.90 33.92
CA ILE A 191 -0.05 17.94 35.10
C ILE A 191 1.21 18.77 34.81
N ASP A 192 1.78 18.59 33.63
CA ASP A 192 2.94 19.34 33.17
C ASP A 192 2.96 19.42 31.64
N VAL A 193 3.88 20.21 31.09
CA VAL A 193 4.02 20.42 29.66
C VAL A 193 5.49 20.24 29.27
N LEU A 194 5.74 19.34 28.33
CA LEU A 194 7.06 19.09 27.76
C LEU A 194 7.16 19.74 26.38
N GLU A 195 8.05 20.71 26.24
CA GLU A 195 8.38 21.33 24.95
C GLU A 195 9.48 20.51 24.25
N LEU A 196 9.19 20.03 23.03
CA LEU A 196 10.21 19.41 22.19
C LEU A 196 11.01 20.50 21.47
N ASN A 197 12.33 20.51 21.67
CA ASN A 197 13.25 21.47 21.03
C ASN A 197 13.52 21.21 19.54
N ASP A 198 12.71 20.37 18.88
CA ASP A 198 12.89 20.05 17.46
C ASP A 198 12.15 21.05 16.55
N LEU A 199 12.49 21.04 15.27
CA LEU A 199 12.03 21.98 14.21
C LEU A 199 10.49 22.14 14.06
N ARG A 200 9.70 21.36 14.79
CA ARG A 200 8.26 21.54 14.98
C ARG A 200 8.08 21.82 16.46
N GLU A 201 7.71 23.06 16.80
CA GLU A 201 7.32 23.45 18.17
C GLU A 201 6.05 22.68 18.56
N ASP A 202 6.20 21.39 18.85
CA ASP A 202 5.14 20.51 19.28
C ASP A 202 5.21 20.41 20.80
N ILE A 203 4.09 20.78 21.41
CA ILE A 203 3.90 20.76 22.86
C ILE A 203 3.32 19.40 23.23
N ILE A 204 3.97 18.69 24.16
CA ILE A 204 3.44 17.45 24.72
C ILE A 204 2.84 17.77 26.09
N GLU A 205 1.54 17.61 26.23
CA GLU A 205 0.84 17.78 27.50
C GLU A 205 0.90 16.48 28.30
N ILE A 206 1.41 16.53 29.52
CA ILE A 206 1.60 15.36 30.37
C ILE A 206 0.37 15.15 31.22
N ILE A 207 -0.19 13.95 31.15
CA ILE A 207 -1.31 13.50 31.98
C ILE A 207 -0.88 12.27 32.78
N LYS A 208 -1.47 12.08 33.97
CA LYS A 208 -1.32 10.85 34.74
C LYS A 208 -2.54 9.98 34.54
N VAL A 209 -2.31 8.72 34.26
CA VAL A 209 -3.36 7.77 33.89
C VAL A 209 -3.41 6.63 34.90
N ASP A 210 -4.63 6.20 35.25
CA ASP A 210 -4.85 5.23 36.32
C ASP A 210 -4.18 3.90 35.97
N GLN A 211 -4.40 3.45 34.74
CA GLN A 211 -3.89 2.17 34.28
C GLN A 211 -3.79 2.09 32.76
N VAL A 212 -2.76 1.38 32.30
CA VAL A 212 -2.60 0.98 30.92
C VAL A 212 -2.32 -0.52 30.83
N ILE A 213 -3.05 -1.20 29.95
CA ILE A 213 -2.84 -2.61 29.63
C ILE A 213 -2.34 -2.71 28.19
N ILE A 214 -1.11 -3.20 28.01
CA ILE A 214 -0.50 -3.43 26.70
C ILE A 214 0.13 -4.81 26.71
N ASN A 215 -0.22 -5.64 25.73
CA ASN A 215 0.36 -6.97 25.55
C ASN A 215 0.49 -7.80 26.85
N ASN A 216 -0.63 -7.94 27.56
CA ASN A 216 -0.75 -8.64 28.84
C ASN A 216 0.07 -8.06 30.01
N GLN A 217 0.74 -6.92 29.83
CA GLN A 217 1.37 -6.15 30.90
C GLN A 217 0.39 -5.10 31.40
N ARG A 218 0.27 -4.98 32.72
CA ARG A 218 -0.56 -3.98 33.38
C ARG A 218 0.37 -2.98 34.06
N LEU A 219 0.36 -1.76 33.55
CA LEU A 219 1.06 -0.61 34.11
C LEU A 219 0.03 0.23 34.87
N GLN A 220 0.38 0.66 36.08
CA GLN A 220 -0.48 1.48 36.95
C GLN A 220 0.21 2.81 37.23
N ASP A 221 -0.58 3.87 37.44
CA ASP A 221 -0.09 5.19 37.82
C ASP A 221 1.00 5.73 36.86
N ILE A 222 0.78 5.61 35.55
CA ILE A 222 1.78 6.02 34.55
C ILE A 222 1.53 7.41 33.99
N TYR A 223 2.61 8.05 33.54
CA TYR A 223 2.53 9.28 32.75
C TYR A 223 2.37 8.97 31.27
N VAL A 224 1.53 9.76 30.61
CA VAL A 224 1.26 9.69 29.18
C VAL A 224 1.34 11.10 28.62
N GLY A 225 1.96 11.25 27.46
CA GLY A 225 2.00 12.51 26.73
C GLY A 225 0.84 12.59 25.74
N VAL A 226 0.10 13.69 25.73
CA VAL A 226 -0.92 14.00 24.75
C VAL A 226 -0.32 14.95 23.72
N ILE A 227 -0.43 14.59 22.44
CA ILE A 227 0.15 15.36 21.34
C ILE A 227 -0.81 15.43 20.16
N ALA A 228 -0.82 16.58 19.47
CA ALA A 228 -1.53 16.76 18.22
C ALA A 228 -0.70 16.26 17.02
N GLY A 229 -1.37 15.88 15.94
CA GLY A 229 -0.67 15.64 14.65
C GLY A 229 -0.05 14.26 14.44
N ILE A 230 -0.18 13.32 15.38
CA ILE A 230 0.19 11.93 15.13
C ILE A 230 -0.84 11.22 14.23
N GLN A 231 -0.37 10.36 13.33
CA GLN A 231 -1.23 9.62 12.39
C GLN A 231 -1.96 8.44 13.06
N TYR A 232 -1.36 7.87 14.10
CA TYR A 232 -1.90 6.73 14.85
C TYR A 232 -2.63 7.22 16.11
N ASP A 233 -3.42 6.33 16.72
CA ASP A 233 -4.10 6.63 17.99
C ASP A 233 -3.08 6.90 19.11
N CYS A 234 -1.96 6.17 19.07
CA CYS A 234 -0.93 6.21 20.08
C CYS A 234 0.43 5.75 19.52
N LEU A 235 1.53 6.32 20.02
CA LEU A 235 2.90 5.86 19.80
C LEU A 235 3.45 5.25 21.09
N LEU A 236 3.85 3.98 21.02
CA LEU A 236 4.39 3.23 22.16
C LEU A 236 5.88 3.48 22.29
N ASN A 237 6.35 3.63 23.52
CA ASN A 237 7.77 3.62 23.82
C ASN A 237 8.26 2.19 23.99
N LYS A 238 9.34 1.86 23.29
CA LYS A 238 9.95 0.52 23.28
C LYS A 238 10.34 0.02 24.68
N SER A 239 10.77 0.92 25.57
CA SER A 239 11.18 0.54 26.92
C SER A 239 10.03 0.03 27.80
N LEU A 240 8.79 0.43 27.49
CA LEU A 240 7.57 -0.03 28.16
C LEU A 240 7.06 -1.38 27.65
N MET A 241 7.65 -1.92 26.57
CA MET A 241 7.25 -3.19 25.98
C MET A 241 7.94 -4.41 26.64
N GLY A 242 8.57 -4.23 27.80
CA GLY A 242 9.12 -5.32 28.62
C GLY A 242 10.08 -6.26 27.90
N GLY A 243 10.95 -5.73 27.03
CA GLY A 243 11.98 -6.51 26.34
C GLY A 243 11.52 -7.24 25.08
N ILE A 244 10.34 -6.92 24.54
CA ILE A 244 9.91 -7.42 23.23
C ILE A 244 10.74 -6.73 22.13
N LEU A 245 11.69 -7.49 21.59
CA LEU A 245 12.44 -7.22 20.37
C LEU A 245 12.48 -8.49 19.53
#